data_AF-A0A0E3SE86-F1
#
_entry.id   AF-A0A0E3SE86-F1
#
_cell.length_a   1.000
_cell.length_b   1.000
_cell.length_c   1.000
_cell.angle_alpha   90.00
_cell.angle_beta   90.00
_cell.angle_gamma   90.00
#
_symmetry.space_group_name_H-M   'P 1'
#
loop_
_entity.id
_entity.type
_entity.pdbx_description
1 polymer ?
#
loop_
_entity_poly.entity_id
_entity_poly.type
_entity_poly.pdbx_seq_one_letter_code
_entity_poly.pdbx_strand_id
1 'polypeptide(L)'
;MVAQTMEIAQQMYEEQIYLIQKFKGVNMIPRKAFMTKGTGVHKDRLASFELALRDAKIEKYNLVSVSSILPPNCRLVSKEEGLAELRPGAIVHCVLARNDTNEPHRLMASAIGTAVPVNEENYGYISEHHSFGEEEIIAGEYAEDLAATMLATTLGIEFDAEMAWHEREQVYKASGHIFDTFNICQTAKGDKDGKWTTVVAAMVFVTSKC
;
A
#
# COMPACT_ATOMS: atom_id res chain seq x y z
N MET A 1 41.25 -40.60 -11.77
CA MET A 1 40.33 -39.79 -12.60
C MET A 1 38.87 -40.02 -12.23
N VAL A 2 38.31 -41.24 -12.39
CA VAL A 2 36.86 -41.49 -12.17
C VAL A 2 36.38 -41.14 -10.75
N ALA A 3 37.14 -41.47 -9.70
CA ALA A 3 36.77 -41.17 -8.31
C ALA A 3 36.67 -39.66 -8.02
N GLN A 4 37.62 -38.87 -8.53
CA GLN A 4 37.61 -37.40 -8.41
C GLN A 4 36.40 -36.78 -9.15
N THR A 5 36.04 -37.34 -10.31
CA THR A 5 34.87 -36.88 -11.06
C THR A 5 33.56 -37.17 -10.33
N MET A 6 33.48 -38.30 -9.60
CA MET A 6 32.32 -38.66 -8.78
C MET A 6 32.19 -37.78 -7.52
N GLU A 7 33.30 -37.44 -6.86
CA GLU A 7 33.29 -36.52 -5.71
C GLU A 7 32.78 -35.12 -6.11
N ILE A 8 33.25 -34.59 -7.24
CA ILE A 8 32.80 -33.28 -7.75
C ILE A 8 31.29 -33.31 -8.08
N ALA A 9 30.81 -34.39 -8.71
CA ALA A 9 29.38 -34.52 -9.03
C ALA A 9 28.50 -34.61 -7.78
N GLN A 10 28.96 -35.31 -6.74
CA GLN A 10 28.27 -35.39 -5.45
C GLN A 10 28.18 -34.01 -4.77
N GLN A 11 29.28 -33.27 -4.78
CA GLN A 11 29.37 -31.94 -4.15
C GLN A 11 28.47 -30.92 -4.86
N MET A 12 28.43 -30.95 -6.19
CA MET A 12 27.50 -30.12 -6.99
C MET A 12 26.03 -30.47 -6.71
N TYR A 13 25.72 -31.76 -6.53
CA TYR A 13 24.35 -32.19 -6.23
C TYR A 13 23.89 -31.74 -4.84
N GLU A 14 24.77 -31.79 -3.84
CA GLU A 14 24.49 -31.28 -2.50
C GLU A 14 24.31 -29.76 -2.48
N GLU A 15 25.12 -28.99 -3.22
CA GLU A 15 24.90 -27.55 -3.41
C GLU A 15 23.56 -27.26 -4.09
N GLN A 16 23.18 -28.05 -5.10
CA GLN A 16 21.89 -27.91 -5.77
C GLN A 16 20.73 -28.16 -4.81
N ILE A 17 20.79 -29.20 -3.99
CA ILE A 17 19.78 -29.49 -2.96
C ILE A 17 19.72 -28.36 -1.93
N TYR A 18 20.87 -27.87 -1.47
CA TYR A 18 20.94 -26.74 -0.53
C TYR A 18 20.29 -25.49 -1.12
N LEU A 19 20.56 -25.15 -2.39
CA LEU A 19 19.94 -24.04 -3.08
C LEU A 19 18.44 -24.26 -3.25
N ILE A 20 18.00 -25.45 -3.67
CA ILE A 20 16.57 -25.77 -3.82
C ILE A 20 15.86 -25.70 -2.47
N GLN A 21 16.46 -26.16 -1.38
CA GLN A 21 15.90 -26.03 -0.03
C GLN A 21 15.87 -24.57 0.44
N LYS A 22 16.88 -23.77 0.08
CA LYS A 22 16.93 -22.32 0.35
C LYS A 22 15.88 -21.53 -0.43
N PHE A 23 15.51 -21.99 -1.64
CA PHE A 23 14.49 -21.36 -2.49
C PHE A 23 13.08 -21.97 -2.32
N LYS A 24 12.96 -23.18 -1.75
CA LYS A 24 11.69 -23.78 -1.30
C LYS A 24 11.17 -23.03 -0.07
N GLY A 25 10.64 -21.82 -0.30
CA GLY A 25 10.01 -21.03 0.77
C GLY A 25 10.31 -19.55 0.73
N VAL A 26 10.45 -18.93 -0.45
CA VAL A 26 10.32 -17.46 -0.52
C VAL A 26 8.86 -17.12 -0.27
N ASN A 27 8.48 -17.04 1.00
CA ASN A 27 7.15 -16.63 1.41
C ASN A 27 7.05 -15.12 1.18
N MET A 28 6.41 -14.72 0.07
CA MET A 28 6.25 -13.33 -0.37
C MET A 28 5.19 -12.59 0.45
N ILE A 29 5.31 -12.65 1.77
CA ILE A 29 4.42 -11.95 2.71
C ILE A 29 5.22 -10.80 3.34
N PRO A 30 4.90 -9.54 3.01
CA PRO A 30 5.59 -8.41 3.60
C PRO A 30 5.34 -8.32 5.10
N ARG A 31 6.38 -7.94 5.85
CA ARG A 31 6.35 -7.79 7.32
C ARG A 31 6.36 -6.34 7.78
N LYS A 32 6.65 -5.43 6.86
CA LYS A 32 6.60 -3.99 7.08
C LYS A 32 5.89 -3.34 5.91
N ALA A 33 5.19 -2.27 6.19
CA ALA A 33 4.63 -1.38 5.18
C ALA A 33 4.75 0.06 5.65
N PHE A 34 4.74 1.01 4.72
CA PHE A 34 4.69 2.43 5.04
C PHE A 34 3.74 3.13 4.09
N MET A 35 3.12 4.20 4.60
CA MET A 35 2.28 5.07 3.79
C MET A 35 3.10 6.21 3.20
N THR A 36 2.81 6.59 1.95
CA THR A 36 3.39 7.77 1.32
C THR A 36 2.38 8.46 0.41
N LYS A 37 2.64 9.73 0.11
CA LYS A 37 1.78 10.54 -0.73
C LYS A 37 2.60 11.58 -1.48
N GLY A 38 2.08 12.06 -2.61
CA GLY A 38 2.77 13.08 -3.38
C GLY A 38 1.93 13.72 -4.49
N THR A 39 2.39 14.87 -4.95
CA THR A 39 1.76 15.64 -6.03
C THR A 39 2.74 16.00 -7.13
N GLY A 40 2.25 16.12 -8.36
CA GLY A 40 3.06 16.47 -9.51
C GLY A 40 2.28 17.26 -10.55
N VAL A 41 2.91 18.29 -11.12
CA VAL A 41 2.31 19.16 -12.14
C VAL A 41 3.20 19.19 -13.38
N HIS A 42 2.64 18.86 -14.54
CA HIS A 42 3.37 18.91 -15.80
C HIS A 42 2.44 19.12 -16.99
N LYS A 43 2.97 19.62 -18.11
CA LYS A 43 2.20 19.72 -19.37
C LYS A 43 1.75 18.35 -19.92
N ASP A 44 2.47 17.29 -19.57
CA ASP A 44 2.25 15.92 -20.02
C ASP A 44 1.78 15.05 -18.85
N ARG A 45 0.68 14.32 -19.02
CA ARG A 45 0.03 13.50 -17.97
C ARG A 45 0.95 12.45 -17.36
N LEU A 46 1.80 11.81 -18.17
CA LEU A 46 2.73 10.80 -17.65
C LEU A 46 3.80 11.43 -16.77
N ALA A 47 4.31 12.59 -17.17
CA ALA A 47 5.33 13.30 -16.41
C ALA A 47 4.77 13.93 -15.13
N SER A 48 3.50 14.35 -15.10
CA SER A 48 2.87 14.78 -13.84
C SER A 48 2.77 13.62 -12.85
N PHE A 49 2.47 12.41 -13.33
CA PHE A 49 2.49 11.20 -12.51
C PHE A 49 3.89 10.86 -11.99
N GLU A 50 4.92 10.89 -12.83
CA GLU A 50 6.32 10.70 -12.42
C GLU A 50 6.75 11.71 -11.33
N LEU A 51 6.36 12.98 -11.48
CA LEU A 51 6.64 14.00 -10.48
C LEU A 51 5.91 13.71 -9.15
N ALA A 52 4.67 13.22 -9.20
CA ALA A 52 3.93 12.81 -8.00
C ALA A 52 4.60 11.63 -7.29
N LEU A 53 5.10 10.64 -8.04
CA LEU A 53 5.88 9.53 -7.47
C LEU A 53 7.20 10.01 -6.84
N ARG A 54 7.86 11.01 -7.44
CA ARG A 54 9.12 11.59 -6.94
C ARG A 54 8.92 12.43 -5.68
N ASP A 55 7.79 13.11 -5.58
CA ASP A 55 7.36 13.78 -4.36
C ASP A 55 7.11 12.76 -3.24
N ALA A 56 6.42 11.65 -3.59
CA ALA A 56 6.19 10.50 -2.71
C ALA A 56 7.43 9.63 -2.42
N LYS A 57 8.59 9.90 -3.06
CA LYS A 57 9.88 9.20 -2.91
C LYS A 57 9.89 7.72 -3.35
N ILE A 58 9.00 7.36 -4.26
CA ILE A 58 8.84 5.97 -4.75
C ILE A 58 9.00 5.84 -6.28
N GLU A 59 9.45 6.89 -6.97
CA GLU A 59 9.65 6.93 -8.42
C GLU A 59 10.71 5.97 -8.94
N LYS A 60 11.70 5.64 -8.09
CA LYS A 60 12.87 4.83 -8.46
C LYS A 60 12.62 3.32 -8.38
N TYR A 61 11.38 2.89 -8.14
CA TYR A 61 11.01 1.48 -7.99
C TYR A 61 10.06 1.03 -9.11
N ASN A 62 10.04 -0.28 -9.40
CA ASN A 62 9.06 -0.89 -10.27
C ASN A 62 7.81 -1.22 -9.45
N LEU A 63 6.86 -0.28 -9.39
CA LEU A 63 5.64 -0.41 -8.58
C LEU A 63 4.67 -1.42 -9.19
N VAL A 64 4.21 -2.38 -8.37
CA VAL A 64 3.18 -3.36 -8.73
C VAL A 64 1.99 -3.15 -7.83
N SER A 65 0.88 -2.67 -8.40
CA SER A 65 -0.37 -2.54 -7.67
C SER A 65 -0.90 -3.92 -7.27
N VAL A 66 -1.19 -4.10 -5.99
CA VAL A 66 -1.81 -5.31 -5.42
C VAL A 66 -3.15 -4.98 -4.78
N SER A 67 -3.88 -6.03 -4.42
CA SER A 67 -5.16 -5.90 -3.72
C SER A 67 -5.02 -5.41 -2.28
N SER A 68 -6.17 -5.21 -1.66
CA SER A 68 -6.46 -4.53 -0.40
C SER A 68 -6.14 -5.26 0.91
N ILE A 69 -5.15 -6.16 0.98
CA ILE A 69 -4.87 -6.92 2.21
C ILE A 69 -3.60 -6.45 2.90
N LEU A 70 -3.72 -6.08 4.18
CA LEU A 70 -2.58 -5.90 5.07
C LEU A 70 -2.26 -7.24 5.75
N PRO A 71 -1.07 -7.85 5.53
CA PRO A 71 -0.80 -9.16 6.09
C PRO A 71 -0.81 -9.18 7.62
N PRO A 72 -1.09 -10.36 8.23
CA PRO A 72 -0.94 -10.54 9.67
C PRO A 72 0.47 -10.16 10.16
N ASN A 73 0.53 -9.51 11.31
CA ASN A 73 1.77 -9.00 11.93
C ASN A 73 2.58 -8.03 11.04
N CYS A 74 1.98 -7.43 10.00
CA CYS A 74 2.66 -6.42 9.19
C CYS A 74 2.73 -5.10 9.96
N ARG A 75 3.96 -4.63 10.22
CA ARG A 75 4.18 -3.40 10.99
C ARG A 75 4.12 -2.18 10.09
N LEU A 76 3.29 -1.21 10.44
CA LEU A 76 3.36 0.12 9.83
C LEU A 76 4.58 0.86 10.38
N VAL A 77 5.53 1.17 9.50
CA VAL A 77 6.76 1.90 9.82
C VAL A 77 6.74 3.28 9.17
N SER A 78 7.66 4.15 9.60
CA SER A 78 7.80 5.45 8.95
C SER A 78 8.24 5.29 7.49
N LYS A 79 7.94 6.30 6.66
CA LYS A 79 8.38 6.36 5.28
C LYS A 79 9.90 6.26 5.19
N GLU A 80 10.63 6.94 6.07
CA GLU A 80 12.09 6.96 6.09
C GLU A 80 12.67 5.58 6.42
N GLU A 81 12.10 4.87 7.40
CA GLU A 81 12.50 3.50 7.75
C GLU A 81 12.23 2.54 6.59
N GLY A 82 11.02 2.58 6.02
CA GLY A 82 10.65 1.71 4.91
C GLY A 82 11.50 1.94 3.66
N LEU A 83 11.77 3.20 3.31
CA LEU A 83 12.62 3.55 2.17
C LEU A 83 14.08 3.12 2.37
N ALA A 84 14.59 3.08 3.60
CA ALA A 84 15.95 2.62 3.89
C ALA A 84 16.15 1.12 3.59
N GLU A 85 15.06 0.34 3.55
CA GLU A 85 15.10 -1.10 3.25
C GLU A 85 14.89 -1.42 1.75
N LEU A 86 14.48 -0.44 0.95
CA LEU A 86 14.22 -0.62 -0.48
C LEU A 86 15.40 -0.17 -1.34
N ARG A 87 15.61 -0.87 -2.47
CA ARG A 87 16.68 -0.55 -3.43
C ARG A 87 16.09 -0.04 -4.75
N PRO A 88 16.68 1.00 -5.38
CA PRO A 88 16.26 1.43 -6.70
C PRO A 88 16.21 0.26 -7.70
N GLY A 89 15.17 0.22 -8.53
CA GLY A 89 14.90 -0.86 -9.49
C GLY A 89 14.20 -2.10 -8.91
N ALA A 90 14.01 -2.20 -7.59
CA ALA A 90 13.26 -3.30 -7.00
C ALA A 90 11.80 -3.33 -7.49
N ILE A 91 11.24 -4.55 -7.62
CA ILE A 91 9.79 -4.73 -7.74
C ILE A 91 9.19 -4.51 -6.36
N VAL A 92 8.35 -3.49 -6.24
CA VAL A 92 7.76 -3.07 -4.96
C VAL A 92 6.25 -3.16 -5.10
N HIS A 93 5.64 -4.00 -4.27
CA HIS A 93 4.19 -4.14 -4.24
C HIS A 93 3.58 -3.02 -3.41
N CYS A 94 2.46 -2.45 -3.87
CA CYS A 94 1.75 -1.41 -3.13
C CYS A 94 0.25 -1.41 -3.43
N VAL A 95 -0.55 -0.87 -2.53
CA VAL A 95 -1.90 -0.37 -2.87
C VAL A 95 -1.74 1.10 -3.23
N LEU A 96 -2.21 1.54 -4.39
CA LEU A 96 -1.91 2.86 -4.96
C LEU A 96 -3.19 3.55 -5.42
N ALA A 97 -3.63 4.54 -4.64
CA ALA A 97 -4.60 5.51 -5.09
C ALA A 97 -3.91 6.56 -5.97
N ARG A 98 -4.45 6.78 -7.17
CA ARG A 98 -3.99 7.80 -8.10
C ARG A 98 -5.18 8.53 -8.69
N ASN A 99 -5.08 9.85 -8.72
CA ASN A 99 -6.02 10.70 -9.44
C ASN A 99 -5.24 11.75 -10.24
N ASP A 100 -5.79 12.19 -11.38
CA ASP A 100 -5.21 13.28 -12.17
C ASP A 100 -6.28 14.14 -12.88
N THR A 101 -5.97 15.42 -13.11
CA THR A 101 -6.83 16.36 -13.84
C THR A 101 -6.01 17.40 -14.59
N ASN A 102 -6.54 17.90 -15.69
CA ASN A 102 -6.07 19.10 -16.38
C ASN A 102 -7.12 20.23 -16.34
N GLU A 103 -8.19 20.06 -15.57
CA GLU A 103 -9.22 21.09 -15.38
C GLU A 103 -8.72 22.13 -14.36
N PRO A 104 -8.59 23.42 -14.75
CA PRO A 104 -8.10 24.45 -13.84
C PRO A 104 -8.91 24.53 -12.55
N HIS A 105 -8.21 24.62 -11.42
CA HIS A 105 -8.78 24.77 -10.08
C HIS A 105 -9.62 23.60 -9.55
N ARG A 106 -9.83 22.53 -10.33
CA ARG A 106 -10.57 21.35 -9.86
C ARG A 106 -9.84 20.74 -8.68
N LEU A 107 -10.49 20.71 -7.53
CA LEU A 107 -9.98 20.04 -6.34
C LEU A 107 -10.10 18.52 -6.55
N MET A 108 -9.04 17.81 -6.19
CA MET A 108 -8.95 16.36 -6.33
C MET A 108 -8.22 15.76 -5.15
N ALA A 109 -8.57 14.52 -4.83
CA ALA A 109 -7.97 13.75 -3.75
C ALA A 109 -7.56 12.34 -4.20
N SER A 110 -6.56 11.78 -3.53
CA SER A 110 -6.23 10.37 -3.52
C SER A 110 -5.89 9.97 -2.09
N ALA A 111 -6.55 8.94 -1.58
CA ALA A 111 -6.41 8.50 -0.20
C ALA A 111 -6.24 6.99 -0.11
N ILE A 112 -5.50 6.56 0.91
CA ILE A 112 -5.39 5.18 1.35
C ILE A 112 -5.85 5.12 2.80
N GLY A 113 -6.80 4.23 3.09
CA GLY A 113 -7.21 3.89 4.44
C GLY A 113 -6.73 2.49 4.82
N THR A 114 -6.51 2.23 6.10
CA THR A 114 -6.20 0.88 6.60
C THR A 114 -6.91 0.63 7.91
N ALA A 115 -7.34 -0.62 8.10
CA ALA A 115 -7.87 -1.14 9.36
C ALA A 115 -7.06 -2.38 9.77
N VAL A 116 -6.59 -2.40 11.01
CA VAL A 116 -5.72 -3.44 11.56
C VAL A 116 -6.42 -4.08 12.76
N PRO A 117 -6.64 -5.40 12.78
CA PRO A 117 -7.20 -6.06 13.95
C PRO A 117 -6.21 -6.06 15.11
N VAL A 118 -6.72 -5.89 16.34
CA VAL A 118 -5.88 -5.98 17.56
C VAL A 118 -5.26 -7.37 17.74
N ASN A 119 -5.89 -8.43 17.21
CA ASN A 119 -5.23 -9.74 17.11
C ASN A 119 -4.34 -9.79 15.86
N GLU A 120 -3.02 -9.71 16.06
CA GLU A 120 -2.00 -9.69 15.00
C GLU A 120 -1.96 -10.97 14.14
N GLU A 121 -2.66 -12.05 14.53
CA GLU A 121 -2.77 -13.28 13.72
C GLU A 121 -3.75 -13.14 12.53
N ASN A 122 -4.67 -12.17 12.57
CA ASN A 122 -5.59 -11.88 11.49
C ASN A 122 -5.01 -10.85 10.51
N TYR A 123 -5.46 -10.87 9.26
CA TYR A 123 -5.10 -9.85 8.29
C TYR A 123 -5.91 -8.56 8.53
N GLY A 124 -5.31 -7.43 8.17
CA GLY A 124 -6.01 -6.15 8.07
C GLY A 124 -6.48 -5.87 6.65
N TYR A 125 -7.24 -4.79 6.49
CA TYR A 125 -7.78 -4.36 5.20
C TYR A 125 -7.26 -2.99 4.83
N ILE A 126 -7.04 -2.76 3.54
CA ILE A 126 -6.59 -1.49 2.96
C ILE A 126 -7.62 -1.04 1.94
N SER A 127 -8.03 0.22 1.98
CA SER A 127 -8.89 0.82 0.95
C SER A 127 -8.10 1.85 0.15
N GLU A 128 -8.52 2.04 -1.10
CA GLU A 128 -8.12 3.19 -1.90
C GLU A 128 -9.34 4.04 -2.22
N HIS A 129 -9.16 5.35 -2.26
CA HIS A 129 -10.20 6.31 -2.63
C HIS A 129 -9.62 7.39 -3.54
N HIS A 130 -10.40 7.79 -4.53
CA HIS A 130 -10.06 8.86 -5.46
C HIS A 130 -11.31 9.68 -5.76
N SER A 131 -11.22 10.99 -5.59
CA SER A 131 -12.39 11.86 -5.67
C SER A 131 -12.07 13.24 -6.20
N PHE A 132 -13.13 13.96 -6.54
CA PHE A 132 -13.07 15.36 -6.93
C PHE A 132 -14.02 16.16 -6.05
N GLY A 133 -13.60 17.36 -5.65
CA GLY A 133 -14.39 18.25 -4.80
C GLY A 133 -14.37 17.90 -3.30
N GLU A 134 -13.68 16.84 -2.90
CA GLU A 134 -13.49 16.50 -1.49
C GLU A 134 -12.20 17.12 -0.93
N GLU A 135 -12.28 17.63 0.30
CA GLU A 135 -11.11 18.05 1.05
C GLU A 135 -10.33 16.86 1.63
N GLU A 136 -9.09 17.10 2.07
CA GLU A 136 -8.18 16.06 2.52
C GLU A 136 -8.76 15.19 3.64
N ILE A 137 -9.41 15.83 4.63
CA ILE A 137 -10.02 15.17 5.78
C ILE A 137 -11.16 14.26 5.33
N ILE A 138 -12.08 14.76 4.50
CA ILE A 138 -13.26 14.00 4.04
C ILE A 138 -12.82 12.76 3.24
N ALA A 139 -11.91 12.94 2.28
CA ALA A 139 -11.42 11.83 1.46
C ALA A 139 -10.62 10.81 2.28
N GLY A 140 -9.85 11.28 3.28
CA GLY A 140 -9.09 10.43 4.19
C GLY A 140 -9.97 9.61 5.12
N GLU A 141 -10.93 10.24 5.79
CA GLU A 141 -11.91 9.59 6.67
C GLU A 141 -12.77 8.58 5.91
N TYR A 142 -13.19 8.92 4.69
CA TYR A 142 -13.93 7.98 3.84
C TYR A 142 -13.11 6.72 3.52
N ALA A 143 -11.83 6.88 3.14
CA ALA A 143 -10.97 5.74 2.90
C ALA A 143 -10.80 4.91 4.19
N GLU A 144 -10.54 5.55 5.32
CA GLU A 144 -10.39 4.87 6.61
C GLU A 144 -11.61 4.03 6.99
N ASP A 145 -12.80 4.63 6.93
CA ASP A 145 -14.08 3.99 7.22
C ASP A 145 -14.36 2.82 6.28
N LEU A 146 -14.05 2.99 4.99
CA LEU A 146 -14.19 1.91 4.01
C LEU A 146 -13.29 0.73 4.35
N ALA A 147 -12.05 0.95 4.80
CA ALA A 147 -11.16 -0.13 5.23
C ALA A 147 -11.70 -0.85 6.47
N ALA A 148 -12.18 -0.10 7.47
CA ALA A 148 -12.77 -0.65 8.68
C ALA A 148 -14.03 -1.47 8.38
N THR A 149 -14.90 -0.94 7.53
CA THR A 149 -16.10 -1.61 7.04
C THR A 149 -15.75 -2.92 6.33
N MET A 150 -14.83 -2.89 5.38
CA MET A 150 -14.45 -4.08 4.62
C MET A 150 -13.89 -5.16 5.57
N LEU A 151 -13.06 -4.79 6.55
CA LEU A 151 -12.58 -5.71 7.57
C LEU A 151 -13.72 -6.30 8.41
N ALA A 152 -14.64 -5.46 8.89
CA ALA A 152 -15.77 -5.87 9.72
C ALA A 152 -16.68 -6.88 9.02
N THR A 153 -16.93 -6.71 7.71
CA THR A 153 -17.74 -7.67 6.92
C THR A 153 -17.08 -9.06 6.85
N THR A 154 -15.74 -9.14 6.84
CA THR A 154 -15.03 -10.43 6.87
C THR A 154 -15.18 -11.16 8.20
N LEU A 155 -15.54 -10.44 9.26
CA LEU A 155 -15.76 -10.95 10.61
C LEU A 155 -17.23 -11.21 10.92
N GLY A 156 -18.11 -11.04 9.91
CA GLY A 156 -19.55 -11.29 10.05
C GLY A 156 -20.31 -10.18 10.79
N ILE A 157 -19.71 -8.99 10.93
CA ILE A 157 -20.41 -7.82 11.47
C ILE A 157 -21.26 -7.22 10.35
N GLU A 158 -22.55 -7.03 10.60
CA GLU A 158 -23.47 -6.42 9.63
C GLU A 158 -23.06 -4.98 9.32
N PHE A 159 -23.08 -4.64 8.03
CA PHE A 159 -22.79 -3.31 7.54
C PHE A 159 -24.08 -2.58 7.18
N ASP A 160 -24.28 -1.42 7.79
CA ASP A 160 -25.30 -0.46 7.39
C ASP A 160 -24.64 0.79 6.78
N ALA A 161 -24.88 1.00 5.49
CA ALA A 161 -24.31 2.10 4.73
C ALA A 161 -24.92 3.47 5.12
N GLU A 162 -26.12 3.48 5.71
CA GLU A 162 -26.84 4.71 6.06
C GLU A 162 -26.45 5.24 7.44
N MET A 163 -25.76 4.44 8.26
CA MET A 163 -25.29 4.87 9.58
C MET A 163 -24.20 5.95 9.48
N ALA A 164 -24.07 6.80 10.49
CA ALA A 164 -22.94 7.71 10.56
C ALA A 164 -21.66 6.98 10.99
N TRP A 165 -20.48 7.50 10.61
CA TRP A 165 -19.18 6.92 11.00
C TRP A 165 -19.06 6.65 12.50
N HIS A 166 -19.39 7.66 13.32
CA HIS A 166 -19.32 7.54 14.78
C HIS A 166 -20.21 6.41 15.33
N GLU A 167 -21.31 6.11 14.66
CA GLU A 167 -22.23 5.05 15.06
C GLU A 167 -21.67 3.68 14.63
N ARG A 168 -21.10 3.58 13.42
CA ARG A 168 -20.38 2.38 12.97
C ARG A 168 -19.20 2.04 13.86
N GLU A 169 -18.41 3.05 14.24
CA GLU A 169 -17.27 2.89 15.15
C GLU A 169 -17.70 2.31 16.50
N GLN A 170 -18.85 2.74 17.03
CA GLN A 170 -19.42 2.19 18.25
C GLN A 170 -19.87 0.73 18.08
N VAL A 171 -20.48 0.37 16.94
CA VAL A 171 -20.84 -1.02 16.64
C VAL A 171 -19.61 -1.92 16.63
N TYR A 172 -18.51 -1.47 16.00
CA TYR A 172 -17.25 -2.22 15.98
C TYR A 172 -16.70 -2.42 17.39
N LYS A 173 -16.60 -1.35 18.18
CA LYS A 173 -16.14 -1.42 19.58
C LYS A 173 -17.04 -2.33 20.44
N ALA A 174 -18.35 -2.28 20.24
CA ALA A 174 -19.31 -3.10 20.97
C ALA A 174 -19.29 -4.59 20.58
N SER A 175 -18.89 -4.91 19.34
CA SER A 175 -18.75 -6.29 18.86
C SER A 175 -17.61 -7.07 19.52
N GLY A 176 -16.75 -6.39 20.29
CA GLY A 176 -15.53 -6.96 20.88
C GLY A 176 -14.36 -7.07 19.90
N HIS A 177 -14.57 -6.72 18.63
CA HIS A 177 -13.51 -6.58 17.63
C HIS A 177 -13.00 -5.14 17.64
N ILE A 178 -11.78 -4.95 18.18
CA ILE A 178 -11.10 -3.66 18.17
C ILE A 178 -10.20 -3.63 16.93
N PHE A 179 -10.32 -2.55 16.15
CA PHE A 179 -9.45 -2.27 15.02
C PHE A 179 -8.75 -0.93 15.23
N ASP A 180 -7.46 -0.87 14.96
CA ASP A 180 -6.76 0.40 14.78
C ASP A 180 -6.90 0.83 13.33
N THR A 181 -7.25 2.10 13.12
CA THR A 181 -7.46 2.66 11.78
C THR A 181 -6.55 3.84 11.53
N PHE A 182 -6.09 3.97 10.28
CA PHE A 182 -5.22 5.06 9.84
C PHE A 182 -5.50 5.39 8.39
N ASN A 183 -5.24 6.64 7.99
CA ASN A 183 -5.27 7.03 6.59
C ASN A 183 -4.13 7.97 6.21
N ILE A 184 -3.89 8.04 4.90
CA ILE A 184 -3.08 9.07 4.27
C ILE A 184 -3.84 9.60 3.06
N CYS A 185 -3.92 10.91 2.91
CA CYS A 185 -4.62 11.55 1.79
C CYS A 185 -3.76 12.66 1.18
N GLN A 186 -3.72 12.75 -0.16
CA GLN A 186 -3.15 13.87 -0.88
C GLN A 186 -4.25 14.59 -1.66
N THR A 187 -4.29 15.91 -1.50
CA THR A 187 -5.11 16.77 -2.35
C THR A 187 -4.27 17.72 -3.19
N ALA A 188 -4.84 18.18 -4.30
CA ALA A 188 -4.31 19.28 -5.08
C ALA A 188 -5.44 19.98 -5.83
N LYS A 189 -5.20 21.22 -6.27
CA LYS A 189 -6.06 21.89 -7.25
C LYS A 189 -5.41 21.76 -8.63
N GLY A 190 -6.23 21.53 -9.65
CA GLY A 190 -5.79 21.55 -11.04
C GLY A 190 -5.05 22.86 -11.37
N ASP A 191 -3.96 22.74 -12.12
CA ASP A 191 -3.12 23.88 -12.46
C ASP A 191 -3.92 24.95 -13.24
N LYS A 192 -3.70 26.22 -12.89
CA LYS A 192 -4.44 27.35 -13.46
C LYS A 192 -4.28 27.49 -14.98
N ASP A 193 -3.18 27.00 -15.55
CA ASP A 193 -2.87 27.09 -16.97
C ASP A 193 -3.25 25.79 -17.72
N GLY A 194 -4.00 24.88 -17.09
CA GLY A 194 -4.48 23.64 -17.71
C GLY A 194 -3.40 22.55 -17.85
N LYS A 195 -2.31 22.64 -17.07
CA LYS A 195 -1.35 21.53 -16.96
C LYS A 195 -1.98 20.36 -16.20
N TRP A 196 -1.50 19.16 -16.47
CA TRP A 196 -1.87 17.99 -15.69
C TRP A 196 -1.34 18.11 -14.27
N THR A 197 -2.24 18.00 -13.31
CA THR A 197 -1.96 17.81 -11.89
C THR A 197 -2.29 16.37 -11.53
N THR A 198 -1.37 15.66 -10.89
CA THR A 198 -1.56 14.28 -10.41
C THR A 198 -1.31 14.25 -8.92
N VAL A 199 -2.18 13.55 -8.19
CA VAL A 199 -1.99 13.23 -6.77
C VAL A 199 -1.94 11.71 -6.62
N VAL A 200 -1.10 11.26 -5.68
CA VAL A 200 -0.98 9.85 -5.32
C VAL A 200 -0.98 9.68 -3.81
N ALA A 201 -1.54 8.56 -3.35
CA ALA A 201 -1.40 8.04 -2.00
C ALA A 201 -1.17 6.52 -2.10
N ALA A 202 -0.26 5.98 -1.30
CA ALA A 202 0.10 4.56 -1.40
C ALA A 202 0.38 3.93 -0.03
N MET A 203 -0.02 2.68 0.14
CA MET A 203 0.55 1.74 1.11
C MET A 203 1.61 0.91 0.40
N VAL A 204 2.87 1.08 0.78
CA VAL A 204 4.02 0.43 0.15
C VAL A 204 4.51 -0.72 1.01
N PHE A 205 4.56 -1.92 0.45
CA PHE A 205 5.03 -3.10 1.15
C PHE A 205 6.54 -3.26 1.04
N VAL A 206 7.18 -3.49 2.19
CA VAL A 206 8.61 -3.78 2.28
C VAL A 206 8.77 -5.30 2.34
N THR A 207 8.95 -5.91 1.18
CA THR A 207 9.35 -7.31 1.08
C THR A 207 10.87 -7.39 1.21
N SER A 208 11.36 -7.66 2.41
CA SER A 208 12.79 -7.76 2.67
C SER A 208 13.40 -9.03 2.03
N LYS A 209 14.60 -8.84 1.45
CA LYS A 209 15.53 -9.82 0.84
C LYS A 209 15.12 -10.40 -0.53
N CYS A 210 15.52 -9.69 -1.58
CA CYS A 210 16.18 -10.37 -2.71
C CYS A 210 17.60 -10.77 -2.29
#